data_AF-H6SLX7-F1
#
_entry.id   AF-H6SLX7-F1
#
_cell.length_a   1.000
_cell.length_b   1.000
_cell.length_c   1.000
_cell.angle_alpha   90.00
_cell.angle_beta   90.00
_cell.angle_gamma   90.00
#
_symmetry.space_group_name_H-M   'P 1'
#
loop_
_entity.id
_entity.type
_entity.pdbx_description
1 polymer ?
#
loop_
_entity_poly.entity_id
_entity_poly.type
_entity_poly.pdbx_seq_one_letter_code
_entity_poly.pdbx_strand_id
1 'polypeptide(L)'
;MGSGLPGQARAPGAHLGPRGCRAGGQAGRRLGSGVFRRGRQGGEAMTVKPSLLWVIGAGVLGSVVMAVTLVMVLTALKADENLIKLSESRRVFVARQMEVKIQTGFNMGLSLASQSNLSQKVQDVAKSTSRLSSLEVFDETGAVLFAAGPQAGRSTVPEAVRKVVVALPAGHVWSGREPEGLLTALPLVNSFGQIEGGLLLISGRDALNVVSRRILQDIAIGGLGLGVVAGALGLVAVARVFSAPRQGFRRADAALSALAERHDPPFAPNPDNAVEQAVGEFRDRVTASWRALDEARQRLDTLDR
;
A
#
# COMPACT_ATOMS: atom_id res chain seq x y z
N MET A 1 -29.59 37.26 -44.62
CA MET A 1 -31.00 36.86 -44.41
C MET A 1 -30.97 35.38 -44.06
N GLY A 2 -31.39 34.85 -42.92
CA GLY A 2 -32.05 35.42 -41.75
C GLY A 2 -31.49 34.82 -40.46
N SER A 3 -31.52 35.68 -39.46
CA SER A 3 -31.18 35.57 -38.05
C SER A 3 -32.14 34.67 -37.26
N GLY A 4 -31.63 34.01 -36.22
CA GLY A 4 -32.45 33.27 -35.25
C GLY A 4 -31.69 32.76 -34.03
N LEU A 5 -31.20 33.68 -33.18
CA LEU A 5 -31.04 33.45 -31.73
C LEU A 5 -32.36 33.85 -31.07
N PRO A 6 -32.85 33.13 -30.03
CA PRO A 6 -32.54 33.46 -28.62
C PRO A 6 -32.42 32.18 -27.76
N GLY A 7 -31.99 32.16 -26.50
CA GLY A 7 -32.13 33.15 -25.44
C GLY A 7 -31.44 32.69 -24.16
N GLN A 8 -31.08 33.68 -23.34
CA GLN A 8 -30.49 33.56 -22.02
C GLN A 8 -31.45 32.93 -21.00
N ALA A 9 -30.90 32.17 -20.06
CA ALA A 9 -31.45 32.07 -18.70
C ALA A 9 -30.32 32.24 -17.68
N ARG A 10 -30.39 33.38 -17.00
CA ARG A 10 -29.56 33.86 -15.90
C ARG A 10 -30.12 33.24 -14.62
N ALA A 11 -29.28 32.77 -13.69
CA ALA A 11 -29.68 32.62 -12.30
C ALA A 11 -28.54 32.99 -11.33
N PRO A 12 -28.85 33.61 -10.17
CA PRO A 12 -27.90 34.33 -9.32
C PRO A 12 -27.70 33.68 -7.93
N GLY A 13 -26.75 34.22 -7.16
CA GLY A 13 -26.76 34.22 -5.68
C GLY A 13 -26.15 32.97 -5.01
N ALA A 14 -24.97 33.07 -4.41
CA ALA A 14 -24.71 33.58 -3.06
C ALA A 14 -25.04 32.58 -1.95
N HIS A 15 -24.01 32.08 -1.24
CA HIS A 15 -24.06 31.93 0.21
C HIS A 15 -22.63 31.86 0.78
N LEU A 16 -22.15 33.01 1.23
CA LEU A 16 -21.04 33.15 2.17
C LEU A 16 -21.55 32.75 3.56
N GLY A 17 -20.98 31.70 4.14
CA GLY A 17 -21.21 31.30 5.52
C GLY A 17 -20.35 32.12 6.49
N PRO A 18 -20.89 32.57 7.64
CA PRO A 18 -20.24 33.53 8.52
C PRO A 18 -19.18 32.94 9.45
N ARG A 19 -18.23 33.82 9.77
CA ARG A 19 -17.18 33.71 10.77
C ARG A 19 -17.78 33.47 12.16
N GLY A 20 -17.39 32.37 12.81
CA GLY A 20 -17.59 32.16 14.24
C GLY A 20 -16.53 32.88 15.06
N CYS A 21 -16.81 34.12 15.45
CA CYS A 21 -16.12 34.80 16.55
C CYS A 21 -16.54 34.12 17.87
N ARG A 22 -15.58 33.49 18.57
CA ARG A 22 -15.77 33.09 19.97
C ARG A 22 -14.94 34.01 20.86
N ALA A 23 -15.58 35.09 21.28
CA ALA A 23 -15.13 35.95 22.36
C ALA A 23 -15.77 35.49 23.69
N GLY A 24 -15.06 35.72 24.80
CA GLY A 24 -15.67 35.85 26.11
C GLY A 24 -15.48 34.67 27.05
N GLY A 25 -14.54 34.81 27.98
CA GLY A 25 -14.31 33.89 29.09
C GLY A 25 -13.27 34.45 30.06
N GLN A 26 -13.55 35.65 30.58
CA GLN A 26 -12.80 36.34 31.61
C GLN A 26 -12.80 35.58 32.96
N ALA A 27 -11.84 35.97 33.78
CA ALA A 27 -11.89 36.04 35.24
C ALA A 27 -11.56 34.77 36.03
N GLY A 28 -10.37 34.78 36.61
CA GLY A 28 -9.95 33.81 37.62
C GLY A 28 -8.61 34.17 38.26
N ARG A 29 -8.52 35.36 38.85
CA ARG A 29 -7.47 35.73 39.82
C ARG A 29 -7.25 34.58 40.81
N ARG A 30 -6.02 34.10 40.94
CA ARG A 30 -5.40 33.86 42.26
C ARG A 30 -3.89 34.04 42.15
N LEU A 31 -3.46 35.19 42.66
CA LEU A 31 -2.11 35.45 43.12
C LEU A 31 -1.77 34.42 44.19
N GLY A 32 -0.89 33.49 43.86
CA GLY A 32 -0.22 32.59 44.78
C GLY A 32 1.28 32.69 44.52
N SER A 33 1.88 33.77 45.01
CA SER A 33 3.33 33.97 45.05
C SER A 33 3.95 33.01 46.07
N GLY A 34 4.04 31.74 45.68
CA GLY A 34 4.90 30.76 46.34
C GLY A 34 6.26 30.79 45.69
N VAL A 35 7.16 31.62 46.21
CA VAL A 35 8.59 31.59 45.92
C VAL A 35 9.13 30.27 46.48
N PHE A 36 8.95 29.18 45.74
CA PHE A 36 9.65 27.92 45.97
C PHE A 36 10.83 27.89 45.02
N ARG A 37 11.97 28.33 45.56
CA ARG A 37 13.31 28.25 44.98
C ARG A 37 13.67 26.76 44.83
N ARG A 38 13.08 26.10 43.84
CA ARG A 38 13.37 24.70 43.50
C ARG A 38 14.73 24.70 42.82
N GLY A 39 15.71 24.16 43.52
CA GLY A 39 17.07 24.00 43.04
C GLY A 39 17.07 23.47 41.61
N ARG A 40 17.72 24.23 40.74
CA ARG A 40 18.16 23.83 39.41
C ARG A 40 19.18 22.70 39.60
N GLN A 41 18.72 21.50 39.94
CA GLN A 41 19.51 20.30 39.69
C GLN A 41 19.68 20.24 38.19
N GLY A 42 20.93 20.36 37.74
CA GLY A 42 21.30 20.11 36.36
C GLY A 42 20.72 18.75 35.98
N GLY A 43 19.77 18.77 35.04
CA GLY A 43 19.36 17.57 34.34
C GLY A 43 20.54 17.14 33.50
N GLU A 44 21.51 16.47 34.13
CA GLU A 44 22.27 15.46 33.44
C GLU A 44 21.23 14.59 32.75
N ALA A 45 21.22 14.66 31.42
CA ALA A 45 20.35 13.84 30.61
C ALA A 45 20.64 12.41 31.03
N MET A 46 19.78 11.85 31.89
CA MET A 46 19.78 10.44 32.22
C MET A 46 19.60 9.75 30.87
N THR A 47 20.71 9.34 30.29
CA THR A 47 20.76 8.39 29.19
C THR A 47 20.20 7.12 29.78
N VAL A 48 18.88 7.01 29.73
CA VAL A 48 18.15 5.82 30.12
C VAL A 48 18.70 4.74 29.19
N LYS A 49 19.60 3.90 29.71
CA LYS A 49 20.10 2.74 28.98
C LYS A 49 18.85 1.98 28.54
N PRO A 50 18.58 1.87 27.24
CA PRO A 50 17.37 1.20 26.76
C PRO A 50 17.39 -0.19 27.35
N SER A 51 16.37 -0.52 28.13
CA SER A 51 16.29 -1.83 28.76
C SER A 51 16.35 -2.88 27.66
N LEU A 52 17.06 -3.99 27.92
CA LEU A 52 17.24 -5.09 26.96
C LEU A 52 15.90 -5.54 26.33
N LEU A 53 14.81 -5.41 27.10
CA LEU A 53 13.45 -5.72 26.70
C LEU A 53 12.92 -4.80 25.59
N TRP A 54 13.28 -3.52 25.58
CA TRP A 54 12.90 -2.59 24.51
C TRP A 54 13.61 -2.94 23.20
N VAL A 55 14.88 -3.37 23.27
CA VAL A 55 15.65 -3.78 22.09
C VAL A 55 15.06 -5.04 21.46
N ILE A 56 14.71 -6.05 22.27
CA ILE A 56 14.08 -7.28 21.79
C ILE A 56 12.69 -6.96 21.19
N GLY A 57 11.89 -6.14 21.87
CA GLY A 57 10.58 -5.72 21.38
C GLY A 57 10.65 -4.96 20.05
N ALA A 58 11.60 -4.03 19.92
CA ALA A 58 11.84 -3.29 18.68
C ALA A 58 12.28 -4.22 17.54
N GLY A 59 13.10 -5.23 17.82
CA GLY A 59 13.54 -6.21 16.83
C GLY A 59 12.39 -7.04 16.24
N VAL A 60 11.50 -7.56 17.10
CA VAL A 60 10.34 -8.34 16.65
C VAL A 60 9.36 -7.47 15.86
N LEU A 61 9.09 -6.25 16.33
CA LEU A 61 8.18 -5.35 15.63
C LEU A 61 8.75 -4.93 14.26
N GLY A 62 10.06 -4.69 14.19
CA GLY A 62 10.77 -4.43 12.95
C GLY A 62 10.68 -5.60 11.96
N SER A 63 10.82 -6.85 12.42
CA SER A 63 10.74 -8.01 11.53
C SER A 63 9.34 -8.20 10.94
N VAL A 64 8.28 -7.98 11.75
CA VAL A 64 6.89 -8.06 11.29
C VAL A 64 6.60 -6.98 10.24
N VAL A 65 6.99 -5.73 10.50
CA VAL A 65 6.81 -4.62 9.54
C VAL A 65 7.55 -4.89 8.23
N MET A 66 8.79 -5.39 8.32
CA MET A 66 9.58 -5.75 7.15
C MET A 66 8.95 -6.88 6.34
N ALA A 67 8.46 -7.94 7.01
CA ALA A 67 7.77 -9.04 6.33
C ALA A 67 6.50 -8.59 5.62
N VAL A 68 5.67 -7.76 6.27
CA VAL A 68 4.44 -7.22 5.67
C VAL A 68 4.76 -6.32 4.47
N THR A 69 5.77 -5.48 4.59
CA THR A 69 6.21 -4.59 3.49
C THR A 69 6.72 -5.40 2.31
N LEU A 70 7.51 -6.44 2.56
CA LEU A 70 8.02 -7.32 1.50
C LEU A 70 6.89 -8.04 0.78
N VAL A 71 5.92 -8.58 1.51
CA VAL A 71 4.72 -9.22 0.92
C VAL A 71 3.95 -8.21 0.08
N MET A 72 3.75 -6.98 0.57
CA MET A 72 3.02 -5.95 -0.15
C MET A 72 3.71 -5.55 -1.46
N VAL A 73 5.05 -5.42 -1.46
CA VAL A 73 5.85 -5.17 -2.67
C VAL A 73 5.74 -6.35 -3.65
N LEU A 74 5.83 -7.58 -3.15
CA LEU A 74 5.72 -8.78 -3.99
C LEU A 74 4.33 -8.88 -4.64
N THR A 75 3.28 -8.59 -3.90
CA THR A 75 1.90 -8.55 -4.41
C THR A 75 1.73 -7.47 -5.45
N ALA A 76 2.31 -6.27 -5.24
CA ALA A 76 2.26 -5.19 -6.22
C ALA A 76 2.94 -5.59 -7.54
N LEU A 77 4.15 -6.17 -7.47
CA LEU A 77 4.87 -6.65 -8.66
C LEU A 77 4.09 -7.74 -9.40
N LYS A 78 3.49 -8.68 -8.66
CA LYS A 78 2.70 -9.78 -9.25
C LYS A 78 1.36 -9.30 -9.82
N ALA A 79 0.78 -8.25 -9.25
CA ALA A 79 -0.44 -7.63 -9.77
C ALA A 79 -0.16 -6.99 -11.13
N ASP A 80 0.95 -6.28 -11.30
CA ASP A 80 1.30 -5.67 -12.59
C ASP A 80 1.43 -6.72 -13.71
N GLU A 81 2.13 -7.83 -13.46
CA GLU A 81 2.27 -8.91 -14.44
C GLU A 81 0.93 -9.56 -14.82
N ASN A 82 0.09 -9.85 -13.83
CA ASN A 82 -1.21 -10.48 -14.06
C ASN A 82 -2.20 -9.53 -14.75
N LEU A 83 -2.17 -8.25 -14.41
CA LEU A 83 -3.00 -7.23 -15.05
C LEU A 83 -2.60 -7.00 -16.50
N ILE A 84 -1.30 -7.03 -16.80
CA ILE A 84 -0.82 -6.99 -18.19
C ILE A 84 -1.42 -8.16 -18.96
N LYS A 85 -1.31 -9.40 -18.46
CA LYS A 85 -1.85 -10.60 -19.12
C LYS A 85 -3.37 -10.57 -19.31
N LEU A 86 -4.14 -10.19 -18.28
CA LEU A 86 -5.61 -10.09 -18.37
C LEU A 86 -6.05 -8.97 -19.32
N SER A 87 -5.35 -7.83 -19.30
CA SER A 87 -5.63 -6.73 -20.21
C SER A 87 -5.26 -7.05 -21.65
N GLU A 88 -4.27 -7.92 -21.87
CA GLU A 88 -3.86 -8.39 -23.18
C GLU A 88 -4.92 -9.31 -23.79
N SER A 89 -5.44 -10.31 -23.04
CA SER A 89 -6.52 -11.18 -23.53
C SER A 89 -7.78 -10.41 -23.95
N ARG A 90 -8.20 -9.41 -23.17
CA ARG A 90 -9.38 -8.61 -23.51
C ARG A 90 -9.14 -7.71 -24.73
N ARG A 91 -7.90 -7.21 -24.91
CA ARG A 91 -7.51 -6.40 -26.07
C ARG A 91 -7.43 -7.23 -27.34
N VAL A 92 -6.82 -8.42 -27.27
CA VAL A 92 -6.79 -9.39 -28.36
C VAL A 92 -8.21 -9.74 -28.79
N PHE A 93 -9.13 -9.90 -27.83
CA PHE A 93 -10.53 -10.17 -28.15
C PHE A 93 -11.20 -9.01 -28.90
N VAL A 94 -11.04 -7.77 -28.44
CA VAL A 94 -11.60 -6.59 -29.12
C VAL A 94 -10.98 -6.40 -30.51
N ALA A 95 -9.66 -6.57 -30.63
CA ALA A 95 -8.94 -6.50 -31.89
C ALA A 95 -9.42 -7.57 -32.89
N ARG A 96 -9.61 -8.82 -32.45
CA ARG A 96 -10.19 -9.89 -33.27
C ARG A 96 -11.64 -9.62 -33.65
N GLN A 97 -12.44 -9.07 -32.74
CA GLN A 97 -13.83 -8.73 -33.05
C GLN A 97 -13.91 -7.60 -34.10
N MET A 98 -12.96 -6.65 -34.07
CA MET A 98 -12.79 -5.64 -35.12
C MET A 98 -12.32 -6.26 -36.43
N GLU A 99 -11.31 -7.14 -36.37
CA GLU A 99 -10.79 -7.88 -37.53
C GLU A 99 -11.91 -8.58 -38.29
N VAL A 100 -12.74 -9.37 -37.60
CA VAL A 100 -13.88 -10.08 -38.21
C VAL A 100 -14.86 -9.11 -38.86
N LYS A 101 -15.18 -7.97 -38.20
CA LYS A 101 -16.08 -6.97 -38.77
C LYS A 101 -15.51 -6.28 -40.01
N ILE A 102 -14.21 -6.03 -40.04
CA ILE A 102 -13.51 -5.42 -41.17
C ILE A 102 -13.37 -6.44 -42.31
N GLN A 103 -12.92 -7.67 -42.03
CA GLN A 103 -12.78 -8.75 -43.00
C GLN A 103 -14.12 -9.14 -43.65
N THR A 104 -15.22 -9.11 -42.90
CA THR A 104 -16.55 -9.37 -43.47
C THR A 104 -16.94 -8.30 -44.50
N GLY A 105 -16.52 -7.04 -44.31
CA GLY A 105 -16.66 -6.00 -45.33
C GLY A 105 -15.66 -6.15 -46.48
N PHE A 106 -14.49 -6.72 -46.21
CA PHE A 106 -13.42 -6.92 -47.20
C PHE A 106 -13.69 -8.07 -48.18
N ASN A 107 -14.29 -9.16 -47.71
CA ASN A 107 -14.63 -10.35 -48.52
C ASN A 107 -15.60 -10.06 -49.69
N MET A 108 -16.12 -8.84 -49.81
CA MET A 108 -16.92 -8.41 -50.98
C MET A 108 -16.06 -7.92 -52.16
N GLY A 109 -14.72 -7.99 -52.08
CA GLY A 109 -13.82 -7.67 -53.20
C GLY A 109 -13.65 -6.17 -53.49
N LEU A 110 -14.11 -5.31 -52.57
CA LEU A 110 -13.96 -3.85 -52.68
C LEU A 110 -12.67 -3.42 -51.97
N SER A 111 -11.79 -2.73 -52.70
CA SER A 111 -10.58 -2.10 -52.15
C SER A 111 -10.91 -1.24 -50.91
N LEU A 112 -10.07 -1.28 -49.89
CA LEU A 112 -10.22 -0.47 -48.66
C LEU A 112 -10.50 1.01 -48.93
N ALA A 113 -9.92 1.56 -49.99
CA ALA A 113 -10.06 2.95 -50.38
C ALA A 113 -11.47 3.32 -50.91
N SER A 114 -12.26 2.35 -51.39
CA SER A 114 -13.58 2.62 -51.99
C SER A 114 -14.74 2.50 -51.00
N GLN A 115 -14.50 2.04 -49.76
CA GLN A 115 -15.54 1.84 -48.76
C GLN A 115 -15.83 3.12 -47.95
N SER A 116 -16.69 3.98 -48.48
CA SER A 116 -17.16 5.20 -47.78
C SER A 116 -17.77 4.91 -46.40
N ASN A 117 -18.46 3.77 -46.25
CA ASN A 117 -19.11 3.35 -45.01
C ASN A 117 -18.15 2.84 -43.91
N LEU A 118 -16.88 2.56 -44.25
CA LEU A 118 -15.91 2.05 -43.28
C LEU A 118 -15.55 3.14 -42.25
N SER A 119 -15.39 4.38 -42.71
CA SER A 119 -15.10 5.56 -41.87
C SER A 119 -16.10 5.71 -40.72
N GLN A 120 -17.40 5.55 -41.01
CA GLN A 120 -18.48 5.71 -40.04
C GLN A 120 -18.49 4.55 -39.03
N LYS A 121 -18.31 3.30 -39.49
CA LYS A 121 -18.20 2.13 -38.60
C LYS A 121 -17.00 2.24 -37.65
N VAL A 122 -15.85 2.69 -38.16
CA VAL A 122 -14.63 2.88 -37.37
C VAL A 122 -14.85 3.96 -36.30
N GLN A 123 -15.52 5.07 -36.65
CA GLN A 123 -15.90 6.10 -35.66
C GLN A 123 -16.90 5.59 -34.61
N ASP A 124 -17.92 4.84 -35.00
CA ASP A 124 -18.91 4.31 -34.06
C ASP A 124 -18.29 3.35 -33.05
N VAL A 125 -17.37 2.50 -33.52
CA VAL A 125 -16.62 1.60 -32.65
C VAL A 125 -15.67 2.39 -31.73
N ALA A 126 -14.97 3.39 -32.25
CA ALA A 126 -14.14 4.28 -31.44
C ALA A 126 -14.94 5.00 -30.34
N LYS A 127 -16.17 5.46 -30.65
CA LYS A 127 -17.09 6.07 -29.68
C LYS A 127 -17.59 5.07 -28.63
N SER A 128 -17.90 3.85 -29.04
CA SER A 128 -18.35 2.79 -28.12
C SER A 128 -17.25 2.31 -27.15
N THR A 129 -15.99 2.48 -27.55
CA THR A 129 -14.83 2.05 -26.78
C THR A 129 -14.15 3.26 -26.17
N SER A 130 -14.69 3.75 -25.04
CA SER A 130 -14.25 4.96 -24.32
C SER A 130 -12.80 4.98 -23.81
N ARG A 131 -11.97 3.98 -24.19
CA ARG A 131 -10.59 3.80 -23.75
C ARG A 131 -9.56 3.82 -24.88
N LEU A 132 -9.99 3.98 -26.14
CA LEU A 132 -9.08 4.10 -27.29
C LEU A 132 -8.67 5.56 -27.48
N SER A 133 -7.37 5.82 -27.62
CA SER A 133 -6.84 7.15 -27.92
C SER A 133 -6.75 7.41 -29.42
N SER A 134 -6.33 6.39 -30.17
CA SER A 134 -6.34 6.41 -31.64
C SER A 134 -6.58 5.00 -32.19
N LEU A 135 -7.29 4.92 -33.31
CA LEU A 135 -7.54 3.74 -34.12
C LEU A 135 -7.21 4.12 -35.56
N GLU A 136 -6.16 3.54 -36.11
CA GLU A 136 -5.62 3.87 -37.43
C GLU A 136 -5.60 2.61 -38.30
N VAL A 137 -6.15 2.70 -39.52
CA VAL A 137 -6.06 1.66 -40.55
C VAL A 137 -5.07 2.16 -41.57
N PHE A 138 -4.06 1.35 -41.88
CA PHE A 138 -3.00 1.70 -42.83
C PHE A 138 -2.82 0.61 -43.89
N ASP A 139 -2.30 1.01 -45.04
CA ASP A 139 -2.02 0.12 -46.18
C ASP A 139 -0.61 -0.52 -46.10
N GLU A 140 -0.23 -1.31 -47.10
CA GLU A 140 1.13 -1.90 -47.21
C GLU A 140 2.27 -0.86 -47.20
N THR A 141 1.99 0.36 -47.70
CA THR A 141 2.97 1.46 -47.74
C THR A 141 3.15 2.11 -46.37
N GLY A 142 2.21 1.89 -45.45
CA GLY A 142 2.14 2.55 -44.14
C GLY A 142 1.35 3.85 -44.15
N ALA A 143 0.70 4.20 -45.27
CA ALA A 143 -0.17 5.35 -45.38
C ALA A 143 -1.47 5.08 -44.61
N VAL A 144 -1.83 6.01 -43.72
CA VAL A 144 -3.05 5.89 -42.92
C VAL A 144 -4.25 6.23 -43.80
N LEU A 145 -5.08 5.24 -44.07
CA LEU A 145 -6.30 5.37 -44.86
C LEU A 145 -7.47 5.89 -44.01
N PHE A 146 -7.58 5.42 -42.78
CA PHE A 146 -8.63 5.82 -41.86
C PHE A 146 -8.07 6.02 -40.46
N ALA A 147 -8.52 7.06 -39.77
CA ALA A 147 -8.12 7.34 -38.40
C ALA A 147 -9.35 7.77 -37.59
N ALA A 148 -9.48 7.27 -36.36
CA ALA A 148 -10.54 7.64 -35.43
C ALA A 148 -10.02 7.73 -34.00
N GLY A 149 -10.50 8.73 -33.27
CA GLY A 149 -10.13 8.97 -31.87
C GLY A 149 -9.59 10.38 -31.64
N PRO A 150 -9.45 10.79 -30.37
CA PRO A 150 -8.98 12.13 -30.02
C PRO A 150 -7.53 12.42 -30.42
N GLN A 151 -6.70 11.40 -30.61
CA GLN A 151 -5.29 11.53 -31.05
C GLN A 151 -5.06 10.99 -32.47
N ALA A 152 -6.13 10.76 -33.22
CA ALA A 152 -6.04 10.41 -34.63
C ALA A 152 -5.50 11.61 -35.43
N GLY A 153 -4.46 11.41 -36.23
CA GLY A 153 -3.92 12.50 -37.06
C GLY A 153 -2.60 12.21 -37.76
N ARG A 154 -2.01 11.02 -37.59
CA ARG A 154 -0.81 10.63 -38.32
C ARG A 154 -1.16 10.34 -39.77
N SER A 155 -0.37 10.86 -40.70
CA SER A 155 -0.48 10.52 -42.12
C SER A 155 0.17 9.16 -42.44
N THR A 156 1.13 8.75 -41.61
CA THR A 156 1.95 7.56 -41.85
C THR A 156 2.30 6.89 -40.53
N VAL A 157 2.25 5.56 -40.52
CA VAL A 157 2.60 4.72 -39.38
C VAL A 157 4.12 4.60 -39.24
N PRO A 158 4.69 4.56 -38.01
CA PRO A 158 6.12 4.36 -37.82
C PRO A 158 6.64 3.10 -38.55
N GLU A 159 7.77 3.24 -39.23
CA GLU A 159 8.33 2.17 -40.06
C GLU A 159 8.62 0.89 -39.25
N ALA A 160 9.02 1.04 -37.99
CA ALA A 160 9.24 -0.07 -37.07
C ALA A 160 7.96 -0.90 -36.86
N VAL A 161 6.82 -0.24 -36.66
CA VAL A 161 5.52 -0.92 -36.49
C VAL A 161 5.12 -1.60 -37.79
N ARG A 162 5.27 -0.92 -38.93
CA ARG A 162 4.95 -1.48 -40.25
C ARG A 162 5.73 -2.76 -40.53
N LYS A 163 7.05 -2.75 -40.32
CA LYS A 163 7.91 -3.93 -40.53
C LYS A 163 7.47 -5.12 -39.69
N VAL A 164 7.11 -4.85 -38.43
CA VAL A 164 6.64 -5.90 -37.53
C VAL A 164 5.30 -6.46 -38.02
N VAL A 165 4.33 -5.60 -38.38
CA VAL A 165 2.99 -6.00 -38.86
C VAL A 165 3.06 -6.85 -40.12
N VAL A 166 3.89 -6.46 -41.09
CA VAL A 166 4.06 -7.24 -42.34
C VAL A 166 4.70 -8.60 -42.09
N ALA A 167 5.55 -8.72 -41.05
CA ALA A 167 6.18 -9.98 -40.67
C ALA A 167 5.27 -10.89 -39.81
N LEU A 168 4.13 -10.38 -39.32
CA LEU A 168 3.23 -11.16 -38.47
C LEU A 168 2.35 -12.12 -39.29
N PRO A 169 2.15 -13.36 -38.83
CA PRO A 169 1.18 -14.25 -39.44
C PRO A 169 -0.25 -13.71 -39.28
N ALA A 170 -1.13 -14.06 -40.22
CA ALA A 170 -2.55 -13.73 -40.15
C ALA A 170 -3.17 -14.11 -38.77
N GLY A 171 -4.00 -13.25 -38.21
CA GLY A 171 -4.68 -13.46 -36.92
C GLY A 171 -3.79 -13.34 -35.67
N HIS A 172 -2.51 -12.98 -35.83
CA HIS A 172 -1.61 -12.70 -34.70
C HIS A 172 -1.60 -11.21 -34.37
N VAL A 173 -1.81 -10.91 -33.09
CA VAL A 173 -1.78 -9.55 -32.56
C VAL A 173 -0.36 -9.26 -32.08
N TRP A 174 0.19 -8.11 -32.46
CA TRP A 174 1.41 -7.60 -31.86
C TRP A 174 1.11 -6.47 -30.90
N SER A 175 1.82 -6.45 -29.78
CA SER A 175 1.72 -5.41 -28.76
C SER A 175 3.10 -4.78 -28.54
N GLY A 176 3.14 -3.46 -28.51
CA GLY A 176 4.36 -2.66 -28.34
C GLY A 176 4.14 -1.55 -27.32
N ARG A 177 5.22 -1.05 -26.70
CA ARG A 177 5.15 0.06 -25.76
C ARG A 177 5.91 1.25 -26.33
N GLU A 178 5.22 2.37 -26.48
CA GLU A 178 5.78 3.65 -26.92
C GLU A 178 5.64 4.72 -25.81
N PRO A 179 6.33 5.87 -25.96
CA PRO A 179 6.15 7.02 -25.07
C PRO A 179 4.69 7.46 -24.97
N GLU A 180 3.96 7.41 -26.08
CA GLU A 180 2.57 7.88 -26.19
C GLU A 180 1.54 6.90 -25.60
N GLY A 181 1.87 5.59 -25.54
CA GLY A 181 0.92 4.60 -25.06
C GLY A 181 1.32 3.17 -25.34
N LEU A 182 0.38 2.26 -25.11
CA LEU A 182 0.52 0.89 -25.58
C LEU A 182 -0.03 0.83 -27.01
N LEU A 183 0.81 0.39 -27.93
CA LEU A 183 0.47 0.11 -29.31
C LEU A 183 -0.01 -1.34 -29.41
N THR A 184 -1.05 -1.57 -30.19
CA THR A 184 -1.49 -2.91 -30.56
C THR A 184 -1.74 -2.91 -32.06
N ALA A 185 -1.04 -3.76 -32.79
CA ALA A 185 -1.14 -3.82 -34.23
C ALA A 185 -1.61 -5.20 -34.69
N LEU A 186 -2.40 -5.23 -35.76
CA LEU A 186 -2.97 -6.43 -36.34
C LEU A 186 -2.79 -6.40 -37.86
N PRO A 187 -2.25 -7.45 -38.49
CA PRO A 187 -2.20 -7.50 -39.95
C PRO A 187 -3.61 -7.67 -40.50
N LEU A 188 -3.94 -6.91 -41.53
CA LEU A 188 -5.18 -7.07 -42.28
C LEU A 188 -4.87 -7.94 -43.50
N VAL A 189 -5.54 -9.09 -43.58
CA VAL A 189 -5.42 -10.02 -44.70
C VAL A 189 -6.65 -9.98 -45.59
N ASN A 190 -6.42 -10.08 -46.89
CA ASN A 190 -7.49 -10.25 -47.88
C ASN A 190 -8.02 -11.69 -47.92
N SER A 191 -9.03 -11.92 -48.76
CA SER A 191 -9.61 -13.24 -49.00
C SER A 191 -8.61 -14.27 -49.57
N PHE A 192 -7.51 -13.81 -50.16
CA PHE A 192 -6.41 -14.63 -50.68
C PHE A 192 -5.32 -14.90 -49.62
N GLY A 193 -5.48 -14.40 -48.39
CA GLY A 193 -4.49 -14.54 -47.32
C GLY A 193 -3.26 -13.64 -47.46
N GLN A 194 -3.28 -12.68 -48.38
CA GLN A 194 -2.22 -11.68 -48.54
C GLN A 194 -2.45 -10.50 -47.58
N ILE A 195 -1.36 -10.00 -46.98
CA ILE A 195 -1.41 -8.88 -46.04
C ILE A 195 -1.45 -7.57 -46.84
N GLU A 196 -2.60 -6.88 -46.84
CA GLU A 196 -2.79 -5.61 -47.56
C GLU A 196 -2.57 -4.37 -46.67
N GLY A 197 -2.18 -4.58 -45.42
CA GLY A 197 -1.92 -3.50 -44.47
C GLY A 197 -2.13 -3.95 -43.04
N GLY A 198 -2.55 -3.00 -42.19
CA GLY A 198 -2.77 -3.29 -40.79
C GLY A 198 -3.70 -2.32 -40.09
N LEU A 199 -4.11 -2.76 -38.90
CA LEU A 199 -4.84 -1.97 -37.94
C LEU A 199 -3.90 -1.63 -36.78
N LEU A 200 -3.75 -0.34 -36.47
CA LEU A 200 -3.01 0.16 -35.33
C LEU A 200 -3.98 0.74 -34.31
N LEU A 201 -3.93 0.21 -33.09
CA LEU A 201 -4.67 0.70 -31.94
C LEU A 201 -3.68 1.32 -30.96
N ILE A 202 -3.95 2.55 -30.58
CA ILE A 202 -3.17 3.29 -29.58
C ILE A 202 -4.05 3.48 -28.36
N SER A 203 -3.66 2.82 -27.27
CA SER A 203 -4.30 2.99 -25.96
C SER A 203 -3.51 3.98 -25.13
N GLY A 204 -4.13 5.10 -24.78
CA GLY A 204 -3.51 6.12 -23.93
C GLY A 204 -3.20 5.59 -22.54
N ARG A 205 -2.10 6.06 -21.96
CA ARG A 205 -1.65 5.68 -20.61
C ARG A 205 -2.69 6.02 -19.54
N ASP A 206 -3.48 7.08 -19.75
CA ASP A 206 -4.49 7.53 -18.79
C ASP A 206 -5.57 6.49 -18.53
N ALA A 207 -6.00 5.77 -19.57
CA ALA A 207 -6.97 4.69 -19.44
C ALA A 207 -6.43 3.51 -18.61
N LEU A 208 -5.11 3.26 -18.67
CA LEU A 208 -4.43 2.27 -17.83
C LEU A 208 -4.31 2.78 -16.38
N ASN A 209 -3.90 4.04 -16.22
CA ASN A 209 -3.67 4.66 -14.92
C ASN A 209 -4.94 4.66 -14.05
N VAL A 210 -6.13 4.91 -14.63
CA VAL A 210 -7.38 4.89 -13.86
C VAL A 210 -7.68 3.50 -13.30
N VAL A 211 -7.42 2.44 -14.06
CA VAL A 211 -7.63 1.06 -13.61
C VAL A 211 -6.58 0.66 -12.57
N SER A 212 -5.30 0.95 -12.84
CA SER A 212 -4.21 0.69 -11.89
C SER A 212 -4.43 1.44 -10.57
N ARG A 213 -4.93 2.68 -10.61
CA ARG A 213 -5.17 3.48 -9.39
C ARG A 213 -6.29 2.89 -8.54
N ARG A 214 -7.38 2.39 -9.15
CA ARG A 214 -8.43 1.68 -8.41
C ARG A 214 -7.89 0.41 -7.74
N ILE A 215 -7.12 -0.37 -8.48
CA ILE A 215 -6.58 -1.63 -7.95
C ILE A 215 -5.55 -1.36 -6.85
N LEU A 216 -4.67 -0.38 -7.03
CA LEU A 216 -3.76 0.06 -5.98
C LEU A 216 -4.51 0.57 -4.76
N GLN A 217 -5.64 1.26 -4.94
CA GLN A 217 -6.47 1.73 -3.83
C GLN A 217 -7.14 0.56 -3.10
N ASP A 218 -7.65 -0.44 -3.81
CA ASP A 218 -8.22 -1.66 -3.22
C ASP A 218 -7.15 -2.48 -2.48
N ILE A 219 -5.95 -2.62 -3.05
CA ILE A 219 -4.80 -3.28 -2.41
C ILE A 219 -4.32 -2.47 -1.20
N ALA A 220 -4.28 -1.15 -1.28
CA ALA A 220 -3.87 -0.30 -0.17
C ALA A 220 -4.86 -0.41 1.00
N ILE A 221 -6.16 -0.39 0.72
CA ILE A 221 -7.21 -0.54 1.75
C ILE A 221 -7.17 -1.95 2.35
N GLY A 222 -7.08 -3.00 1.51
CA GLY A 222 -6.98 -4.38 1.98
C GLY A 222 -5.69 -4.64 2.77
N GLY A 223 -4.56 -4.11 2.30
CA GLY A 223 -3.26 -4.21 2.94
C GLY A 223 -3.19 -3.48 4.28
N LEU A 224 -3.80 -2.30 4.39
CA LEU A 224 -3.96 -1.60 5.66
C LEU A 224 -4.77 -2.43 6.67
N GLY A 225 -5.88 -3.03 6.23
CA GLY A 225 -6.69 -3.90 7.08
C GLY A 225 -5.88 -5.08 7.63
N LEU A 226 -5.17 -5.79 6.76
CA LEU A 226 -4.31 -6.91 7.16
C LEU A 226 -3.18 -6.46 8.09
N GLY A 227 -2.56 -5.33 7.79
CA GLY A 227 -1.48 -4.74 8.59
C GLY A 227 -1.93 -4.37 10.01
N VAL A 228 -3.14 -3.80 10.16
CA VAL A 228 -3.72 -3.49 11.48
C VAL A 228 -3.97 -4.77 12.27
N VAL A 229 -4.53 -5.81 11.66
CA VAL A 229 -4.78 -7.10 12.33
C VAL A 229 -3.47 -7.77 12.75
N ALA A 230 -2.48 -7.84 11.85
CA ALA A 230 -1.18 -8.42 12.14
C ALA A 230 -0.45 -7.63 13.24
N GLY A 231 -0.50 -6.30 13.19
CA GLY A 231 0.07 -5.43 14.20
C GLY A 231 -0.60 -5.60 15.57
N ALA A 232 -1.93 -5.70 15.61
CA ALA A 232 -2.67 -5.97 16.84
C ALA A 232 -2.32 -7.34 17.44
N LEU A 233 -2.23 -8.39 16.61
CA LEU A 233 -1.80 -9.72 17.05
C LEU A 233 -0.37 -9.72 17.59
N GLY A 234 0.54 -9.00 16.93
CA GLY A 234 1.91 -8.81 17.41
C GLY A 234 1.95 -8.12 18.76
N LEU A 235 1.18 -7.04 18.94
CA LEU A 235 1.05 -6.33 20.22
C LEU A 235 0.49 -7.23 21.33
N VAL A 236 -0.53 -8.04 21.03
CA VAL A 236 -1.11 -9.01 21.98
C VAL A 236 -0.09 -10.07 22.35
N ALA A 237 0.65 -10.62 21.39
CA ALA A 237 1.69 -11.62 21.65
C ALA A 237 2.78 -11.05 22.58
N VAL A 238 3.27 -9.84 22.28
CA VAL A 238 4.22 -9.12 23.15
C VAL A 238 3.59 -8.91 24.54
N ALA A 239 2.39 -8.33 24.63
CA ALA A 239 1.73 -8.10 25.91
C ALA A 239 1.59 -9.39 26.75
N ARG A 240 1.25 -10.52 26.11
CA ARG A 240 1.16 -11.84 26.74
C ARG A 240 2.51 -12.31 27.28
N VAL A 241 3.55 -12.31 26.45
CA VAL A 241 4.91 -12.74 26.84
C VAL A 241 5.44 -11.89 28.00
N PHE A 242 5.16 -10.59 28.00
CA PHE A 242 5.63 -9.66 29.02
C PHE A 242 4.72 -9.57 30.26
N SER A 243 3.50 -10.12 30.21
CA SER A 243 2.58 -10.07 31.36
C SER A 243 3.03 -10.98 32.52
N ALA A 244 3.61 -12.14 32.22
CA ALA A 244 4.04 -13.11 33.24
C ALA A 244 5.23 -12.61 34.08
N PRO A 245 6.32 -12.06 33.50
CA PRO A 245 7.44 -11.53 34.28
C PRO A 245 7.03 -10.37 35.19
N ARG A 246 6.11 -9.49 34.74
CA ARG A 246 5.65 -8.34 35.55
C ARG A 246 4.98 -8.77 36.85
N GLN A 247 4.29 -9.90 36.88
CA GLN A 247 3.71 -10.44 38.10
C GLN A 247 4.79 -10.98 39.04
N GLY A 248 5.79 -11.67 38.48
CA GLY A 248 6.96 -12.14 39.24
C GLY A 248 7.74 -11.00 39.90
N PHE A 249 8.01 -9.92 39.16
CA PHE A 249 8.69 -8.74 39.73
C PHE A 249 7.89 -8.06 40.84
N ARG A 250 6.56 -7.94 40.71
CA ARG A 250 5.72 -7.37 41.78
C ARG A 250 5.72 -8.23 43.04
N ARG A 251 5.76 -9.56 42.91
CA ARG A 251 5.87 -10.47 44.07
C ARG A 251 7.26 -10.44 44.69
N ALA A 252 8.30 -10.37 43.88
CA ALA A 252 9.67 -10.23 44.36
C ALA A 252 9.86 -8.90 45.11
N ASP A 253 9.31 -7.80 44.60
CA ASP A 253 9.35 -6.48 45.25
C ASP A 253 8.56 -6.47 46.57
N ALA A 254 7.39 -7.11 46.61
CA ALA A 254 6.62 -7.31 47.85
C ALA A 254 7.37 -8.18 48.87
N ALA A 255 8.08 -9.22 48.43
CA ALA A 255 8.86 -10.09 49.32
C ALA A 255 10.10 -9.36 49.88
N LEU A 256 10.78 -8.58 49.04
CA LEU A 256 11.95 -7.78 49.46
C LEU A 256 11.56 -6.65 50.42
N SER A 257 10.43 -5.98 50.18
CA SER A 257 9.91 -4.96 51.10
C SER A 257 9.47 -5.54 52.44
N ALA A 258 8.83 -6.71 52.46
CA ALA A 258 8.51 -7.41 53.72
C ALA A 258 9.77 -7.80 54.51
N LEU A 259 10.83 -8.23 53.83
CA LEU A 259 12.13 -8.53 54.46
C LEU A 259 12.74 -7.29 55.11
N ALA A 260 12.61 -6.12 54.47
CA ALA A 260 13.08 -4.85 55.01
C ALA A 260 12.35 -4.46 56.32
N GLU A 261 11.08 -4.84 56.45
CA GLU A 261 10.27 -4.62 57.66
C GLU A 261 10.45 -5.70 58.75
N ARG A 262 11.42 -6.62 58.59
CA ARG A 262 11.66 -7.79 59.48
C ARG A 262 10.43 -8.66 59.73
N HIS A 263 9.43 -8.59 58.86
CA HIS A 263 8.36 -9.58 58.85
C HIS A 263 8.82 -10.76 57.99
N ASP A 264 8.60 -11.98 58.47
CA ASP A 264 8.98 -13.20 57.77
C ASP A 264 7.73 -13.88 57.18
N PRO A 265 7.11 -13.32 56.13
CA PRO A 265 5.97 -13.98 55.51
C PRO A 265 6.45 -15.27 54.84
N PRO A 266 5.62 -16.33 54.82
CA PRO A 266 5.90 -17.54 54.07
C PRO A 266 5.95 -17.20 52.57
N PHE A 267 7.16 -17.15 52.00
CA PHE A 267 7.38 -17.01 50.56
C PHE A 267 7.67 -18.40 50.00
N ALA A 268 6.73 -18.94 49.24
CA ALA A 268 6.92 -20.18 48.50
C ALA A 268 7.22 -19.82 47.03
N PRO A 269 8.48 -19.88 46.58
CA PRO A 269 8.83 -19.54 45.21
C PRO A 269 8.16 -20.50 44.23
N ASN A 270 7.58 -19.97 43.15
CA ASN A 270 7.02 -20.80 42.09
C ASN A 270 8.16 -21.52 41.33
N PRO A 271 8.16 -22.86 41.23
CA PRO A 271 9.20 -23.61 40.52
C PRO A 271 9.30 -23.27 39.03
N ASP A 272 8.26 -22.71 38.41
CA ASP A 272 8.30 -22.35 36.98
C ASP A 272 8.87 -20.94 36.70
N ASN A 273 9.15 -20.16 37.76
CA ASN A 273 9.63 -18.79 37.62
C ASN A 273 11.07 -18.66 38.12
N ALA A 274 12.03 -18.64 37.19
CA ALA A 274 13.45 -18.53 37.48
C ALA A 274 13.81 -17.30 38.36
N VAL A 275 13.05 -16.21 38.26
CA VAL A 275 13.26 -15.02 39.10
C VAL A 275 12.83 -15.27 40.54
N GLU A 276 11.68 -15.93 40.76
CA GLU A 276 11.22 -16.26 42.12
C GLU A 276 12.14 -17.29 42.77
N GLN A 277 12.66 -18.26 42.01
CA GLN A 277 13.67 -19.20 42.49
C GLN A 277 14.95 -18.50 42.94
N ALA A 278 15.49 -17.60 42.11
CA ALA A 278 16.70 -16.84 42.46
C ALA A 278 16.51 -15.97 43.71
N VAL A 279 15.33 -15.37 43.88
CA VAL A 279 14.97 -14.61 45.08
C VAL A 279 14.85 -15.52 46.30
N GLY A 280 14.24 -16.69 46.15
CA GLY A 280 14.15 -17.72 47.19
C GLY A 280 15.54 -18.16 47.68
N GLU A 281 16.42 -18.54 46.76
CA GLU A 281 17.79 -18.92 47.09
C GLU A 281 18.57 -17.80 47.79
N PHE A 282 18.41 -16.56 47.33
CA PHE A 282 19.05 -15.41 47.97
C PHE A 282 18.54 -15.21 49.40
N ARG A 283 17.22 -15.27 49.61
CA ARG A 283 16.60 -15.19 50.94
C ARG A 283 17.12 -16.29 51.87
N ASP A 284 17.22 -17.52 51.39
CA ASP A 284 17.71 -18.65 52.18
C ASP A 284 19.16 -18.44 52.62
N ARG A 285 20.02 -17.96 51.72
CA ARG A 285 21.43 -17.62 52.04
C ARG A 285 21.55 -16.49 53.05
N VAL A 286 20.74 -15.43 52.92
CA VAL A 286 20.73 -14.31 53.87
C VAL A 286 20.26 -14.78 55.25
N THR A 287 19.21 -15.60 55.31
CA THR A 287 18.67 -16.14 56.57
C THR A 287 19.67 -17.06 57.26
N ALA A 288 20.36 -17.93 56.50
CA ALA A 288 21.42 -18.77 57.03
C ALA A 288 22.60 -17.95 57.58
N SER A 289 22.96 -16.86 56.91
CA SER A 289 24.03 -15.95 57.36
C SER A 289 23.68 -15.24 58.66
N TRP A 290 22.43 -14.80 58.83
CA TRP A 290 21.96 -14.20 60.09
C TRP A 290 21.98 -15.19 61.26
N ARG A 291 21.51 -16.42 61.04
CA ARG A 291 21.56 -17.48 62.07
C ARG A 291 23.01 -17.78 62.51
N ALA A 292 23.94 -17.86 61.55
CA ALA A 292 25.35 -18.07 61.85
C ALA A 292 25.97 -16.92 62.65
N LEU A 293 25.58 -15.67 62.36
CA LEU A 293 25.99 -14.49 63.13
C LEU A 293 25.43 -14.51 64.56
N ASP A 294 24.16 -14.88 64.75
CA ASP A 294 23.54 -14.99 66.07
C ASP A 294 24.18 -16.11 66.90
N GLU A 295 24.48 -17.26 66.31
CA GLU A 295 25.22 -18.35 66.97
C GLU A 295 26.63 -17.92 67.39
N ALA A 296 27.35 -17.21 66.51
CA ALA A 296 28.68 -16.69 66.82
C ALA A 296 28.63 -15.67 67.98
N ARG A 297 27.60 -14.82 68.01
CA ARG A 297 27.36 -13.87 69.11
C ARG A 297 27.09 -14.59 70.42
N GLN A 298 26.22 -15.60 70.43
CA GLN A 298 25.95 -16.39 71.64
C GLN A 298 27.20 -17.10 72.17
N ARG A 299 28.05 -17.63 71.28
CA ARG A 299 29.33 -18.22 71.69
C ARG A 299 30.27 -17.22 72.35
N LEU A 300 30.33 -15.99 71.84
CA LEU A 300 31.12 -14.93 72.47
C LEU A 300 30.57 -14.58 73.86
N ASP A 301 29.25 -14.45 74.01
CA ASP A 301 28.62 -14.17 75.31
C ASP A 301 28.86 -15.30 76.34
N THR A 302 29.03 -16.55 75.89
CA THR A 302 29.38 -17.67 76.79
C THR A 302 30.84 -17.71 77.21
N LEU A 303 31.75 -17.09 76.45
CA LEU A 303 33.19 -17.07 76.77
C LEU A 303 33.57 -15.92 77.71
N ASP A 304 32.73 -14.88 77.78
CA ASP A 304 32.93 -13.72 78.66
C ASP A 304 32.39 -13.96 80.10
N ARG A 305 31.82 -15.14 80.37
CA ARG A 305 31.36 -15.58 81.70
C ARG A 305 32.29 -16.62 82.30
#